data_AF-A0A354Z899-F1
#
_entry.id   AF-A0A354Z899-F1
#
_cell.length_a   1.000
_cell.length_b   1.000
_cell.length_c   1.000
_cell.angle_alpha   90.00
_cell.angle_beta   90.00
_cell.angle_gamma   90.00
#
_symmetry.space_group_name_H-M   'P 1'
#
loop_
_entity.id
_entity.type
_entity.pdbx_description
1 polymer ?
#
loop_
_entity_poly.entity_id
_entity_poly.type
_entity_poly.pdbx_seq_one_letter_code
_entity_poly.pdbx_strand_id
1 'polypeptide(L)' 'MLQLYKKAGWHVISQRGSHVKVGKDSLREIIPMHKELKKGLEQALLKRLASLEGGPK' A
#
# COMPACT_ATOMS: atom_id res chain seq x y z
N MET A 1 -4.12 3.17 5.14
CA MET A 1 -3.31 2.32 4.23
C MET A 1 -1.87 2.79 4.03
N LEU A 2 -1.62 4.02 3.58
CA LEU A 2 -0.25 4.53 3.34
C LEU A 2 0.69 4.38 4.55
N GLN A 3 0.21 4.64 5.77
CA GLN A 3 1.00 4.49 6.99
C GLN A 3 1.47 3.04 7.24
N LEU A 4 0.68 2.03 6.87
CA LEU A 4 1.05 0.62 7.04
C LEU A 4 2.20 0.24 6.11
N TYR A 5 2.12 0.66 4.84
CA TYR A 5 3.21 0.51 3.88
C TYR A 5 4.48 1.21 4.37
N LYS A 6 4.38 2.46 4.87
CA LYS A 6 5.53 3.15 5.46
C LYS A 6 6.16 2.40 6.64
N LYS A 7 5.34 1.85 7.54
CA LYS A 7 5.82 1.02 8.67
C LYS A 7 6.48 -0.28 8.20
N ALA A 8 6.01 -0.84 7.09
CA ALA A 8 6.59 -1.97 6.39
C ALA A 8 7.89 -1.62 5.61
N GLY A 9 8.40 -0.38 5.69
CA GLY A 9 9.62 0.02 4.98
C GLY A 9 9.39 0.39 3.50
N TRP A 10 8.14 0.67 3.11
CA TRP A 10 7.84 1.20 1.78
C TRP A 10 7.95 2.72 1.77
N HIS A 11 8.55 3.25 0.71
CA HIS A 11 8.77 4.68 0.54
C HIS A 11 7.89 5.23 -0.57
N VAL A 12 7.44 6.48 -0.42
CA VAL A 12 6.66 7.16 -1.46
C VAL A 12 7.59 7.56 -2.59
N ILE A 13 7.29 7.09 -3.80
CA ILE A 13 8.02 7.45 -5.03
C ILE A 13 7.41 8.70 -5.64
N SER A 14 6.08 8.76 -5.76
CA SER A 14 5.39 9.86 -6.42
C SER A 14 3.92 9.89 -6.03
N GLN A 15 3.28 11.04 -6.12
CA GLN A 15 1.85 11.21 -5.89
C GLN A 15 1.21 11.90 -7.10
N ARG A 16 0.08 11.35 -7.56
CA ARG A 16 -0.75 11.90 -8.64
C ARG A 16 -2.17 12.06 -8.11
N GLY A 17 -2.51 13.27 -7.71
CA GLY A 17 -3.78 13.56 -7.03
C GLY A 17 -3.96 12.65 -5.81
N SER A 18 -5.10 11.96 -5.75
CA SER A 18 -5.42 11.03 -4.67
C SER A 18 -4.72 9.67 -4.77
N HIS A 19 -3.79 9.43 -5.70
CA HIS A 19 -3.08 8.15 -5.81
C HIS A 19 -1.60 8.34 -5.45
N VAL A 20 -1.12 7.54 -4.49
CA VAL A 20 0.28 7.57 -4.03
C VAL A 20 0.98 6.31 -4.51
N LYS A 21 2.02 6.48 -5.32
CA LYS A 21 2.91 5.40 -5.71
C LYS A 21 3.96 5.21 -4.60
N VAL A 22 4.03 4.00 -4.07
CA VAL A 22 5.05 3.56 -3.13
C VAL A 22 5.95 2.51 -3.76
N GLY A 23 7.16 2.36 -3.26
CA GLY A 23 8.03 1.24 -3.62
C GLY A 23 8.89 0.80 -2.45
N LYS A 24 9.27 -0.47 -2.52
CA LYS A 24 10.18 -1.13 -1.59
C LYS A 24 11.05 -2.07 -2.42
N ASP A 25 12.36 -1.82 -2.41
CA ASP A 25 13.30 -2.54 -3.24
C ASP A 25 12.86 -2.55 -4.73
N SER A 26 12.56 -3.74 -5.29
CA SER A 26 12.10 -3.93 -6.66
C SER A 26 10.57 -3.86 -6.83
N LEU A 27 9.82 -3.79 -5.73
CA LEU A 27 8.36 -3.76 -5.71
C LEU A 27 7.82 -2.34 -5.80
N ARG A 28 6.69 -2.18 -6.51
CA ARG A 28 5.97 -0.91 -6.64
C ARG A 28 4.48 -1.12 -6.49
N GLU A 29 3.84 -0.24 -5.72
CA GLU A 29 2.41 -0.29 -5.46
C GLU A 29 1.77 1.10 -5.51
N ILE A 30 0.49 1.14 -5.84
CA ILE A 30 -0.27 2.39 -5.94
C ILE A 30 -1.37 2.33 -4.88
N ILE A 31 -1.30 3.25 -3.93
CA ILE A 31 -2.23 3.37 -2.82
C ILE A 31 -3.20 4.52 -3.12
N PRO A 32 -4.49 4.23 -3.34
CA PRO A 32 -5.50 5.27 -3.37
C PRO A 32 -5.63 5.91 -1.97
N MET A 33 -5.71 7.24 -1.95
CA MET A 33 -5.84 8.14 -0.80
C MET A 33 -7.10 9.01 -0.94
N HIS A 34 -8.16 8.47 -1.53
CA HIS A 34 -9.48 9.12 -1.55
C HIS A 34 -10.38 8.58 -0.44
N LYS A 35 -11.36 9.39 -0.03
CA LYS A 35 -12.23 9.16 1.13
C LYS A 35 -13.19 7.96 0.95
N GLU A 36 -13.44 7.54 -0.29
CA GLU A 36 -14.27 6.39 -0.64
C GLU A 36 -13.44 5.16 -1.04
N LEU A 37 -12.51 4.73 -0.17
CA LEU A 37 -11.99 3.38 -0.34
C LEU A 37 -13.11 2.39 -0.03
N LYS A 38 -13.54 1.62 -1.03
CA LYS A 38 -14.44 0.50 -0.79
C LYS A 38 -13.73 -0.47 0.15
N LYS A 39 -14.41 -0.94 1.21
CA LYS A 39 -13.88 -1.89 2.20
C LYS A 39 -13.18 -3.11 1.57
N GLY A 40 -13.68 -3.60 0.44
CA GLY A 40 -13.05 -4.70 -0.29
C GLY A 40 -11.66 -4.36 -0.85
N LEU A 41 -11.44 -3.12 -1.29
CA LEU A 41 -10.14 -2.66 -1.78
C LEU A 41 -9.14 -2.53 -0.63
N GLU A 42 -9.59 -2.05 0.54
CA GLU A 42 -8.75 -2.01 1.75
C GLU A 42 -8.29 -3.41 2.16
N GLN A 43 -9.21 -4.38 2.19
CA GLN A 43 -8.86 -5.77 2.50
C GLN A 43 -7.92 -6.39 1.49
N ALA A 44 -8.12 -6.11 0.19
CA ALA A 44 -7.22 -6.59 -0.86
C ALA A 44 -5.80 -6.02 -0.71
N LEU A 45 -5.67 -4.72 -0.40
CA LEU A 45 -4.38 -4.07 -0.14
C LEU A 45 -3.72 -4.60 1.14
N LEU A 46 -4.48 -4.82 2.21
CA LEU A 46 -3.98 -5.43 3.44
C LEU A 46 -3.46 -6.85 3.21
N LYS A 47 -4.24 -7.69 2.50
CA LYS A 47 -3.84 -9.07 2.18
C LYS A 47 -2.59 -9.09 1.30
N ARG A 48 -2.50 -8.18 0.33
CA ARG A 48 -1.33 -8.05 -0.54
C ARG A 48 -0.10 -7.62 0.28
N LEU A 49 -0.22 -6.60 1.12
CA LEU A 49 0.85 -6.17 2.02
C LEU A 49 1.31 -7.32 2.94
N ALA A 50 0.37 -8.07 3.54
CA ALA A 50 0.69 -9.23 4.37
C ALA A 50 1.42 -10.33 3.59
N SER A 51 1.03 -10.57 2.33
CA SER A 51 1.71 -11.53 1.45
C SER A 51 3.11 -11.08 1.04
N LEU A 52 3.36 -9.77 0.95
CA LEU A 52 4.65 -9.21 0.53
C LEU A 52 5.64 -9.07 1.69
N GLU A 53 5.15 -8.78 2.89
CA GLU A 53 5.96 -8.65 4.11
C GLU A 53 6.25 -10.00 4.79
N GLY A 54 5.73 -11.11 4.26
CA GLY A 54 5.90 -12.43 4.87
C GLY A 54 5.14 -12.56 6.20
N GLY A 55 3.85 -12.21 6.21
CA GLY A 55 2.99 -12.37 7.39
C GLY A 55 3.04 -13.78 7.98
N PRO A 56 2.88 -13.92 9.31
CA PRO A 56 3.18 -15.16 10.04
C PRO A 56 2.36 -16.33 9.51
N LYS A 57 3.00 -17.50 9.49
CA LYS A 57 2.37 -18.82 9.34
C LYS A 57 1.20 -18.98 10.31
#